data_AF-A0A382JE53-F1
#
_entry.id   AF-A0A382JE53-F1
#
_cell.length_a   1.000
_cell.length_b   1.000
_cell.length_c   1.000
_cell.angle_alpha   90.00
_cell.angle_beta   90.00
_cell.angle_gamma   90.00
#
_symmetry.space_group_name_H-M   'P 1'
#
loop_
_entity.id
_entity.type
_entity.pdbx_description
1 polymer ?
#
loop_
_entity_poly.entity_id
_entity_poly.type
_entity_poly.pdbx_seq_one_letter_code
_entity_poly.pdbx_strand_id
1 'polypeptide(L)'
;MDSNNVIEHRMFVDDVTSEETRDCDAFLDRIGELQDGDAIWSQPQRLLTGAIGICSEGGELLDLVKKIIFQGKEPTEELRNKVKNELGDVMWYVQQVLITMEWNLEEVLAENTKKLSGRYPEGFDVDKSENRSE
;
A
#
# COMPACT_ATOMS: atom_id res chain seq x y z
N MET A 1 5.57 33.97 -11.27
CA MET A 1 6.11 32.89 -12.13
C MET A 1 7.20 32.20 -11.34
N ASP A 2 7.31 30.89 -11.49
CA ASP A 2 8.35 30.11 -10.82
C ASP A 2 9.75 30.50 -11.32
N SER A 3 10.77 30.25 -10.50
CA SER A 3 12.17 30.50 -10.88
C SER A 3 12.63 29.54 -11.99
N ASN A 4 13.69 29.91 -12.72
CA ASN A 4 14.29 29.05 -13.75
C ASN A 4 14.65 27.67 -13.22
N ASN A 5 15.24 27.58 -12.03
CA ASN A 5 15.61 26.30 -11.41
C ASN A 5 14.38 25.40 -11.16
N VAL A 6 13.23 25.98 -10.80
CA VAL A 6 11.99 25.21 -10.59
C VAL A 6 11.43 24.72 -11.91
N ILE A 7 11.54 25.51 -12.99
CA ILE A 7 11.13 25.12 -14.33
C ILE A 7 12.03 23.99 -14.87
N GLU A 8 13.34 24.14 -14.75
CA GLU A 8 14.33 23.11 -15.15
C GLU A 8 14.09 21.80 -14.39
N HIS A 9 13.85 21.88 -13.08
CA HIS A 9 13.51 20.69 -12.29
C HIS A 9 12.22 20.03 -12.76
N ARG A 10 11.17 20.81 -13.07
CA ARG A 10 9.90 20.27 -13.59
C ARG A 10 10.11 19.55 -14.92
N MET A 11 10.90 20.12 -15.82
CA MET A 11 11.23 19.48 -17.10
C MET A 11 12.01 18.18 -16.90
N PHE A 12 12.96 18.16 -15.96
CA PHE A 12 13.67 16.94 -15.62
C PHE A 12 12.72 15.86 -15.06
N VAL A 13 11.80 16.22 -14.16
CA VAL A 13 10.81 15.28 -13.62
C VAL A 13 9.95 14.70 -14.74
N ASP A 14 9.48 15.54 -15.67
CA ASP A 14 8.69 15.10 -16.84
C ASP A 14 9.49 14.17 -17.77
N ASP A 15 10.79 14.43 -17.97
CA ASP A 15 11.67 13.60 -18.80
C ASP A 15 11.88 12.19 -18.22
N VAL A 16 12.01 12.09 -16.89
CA VAL A 16 12.20 10.80 -16.19
C VAL A 16 10.90 10.10 -15.80
N THR A 17 9.75 10.63 -16.21
CA THR A 17 8.42 10.03 -15.95
C THR A 17 8.06 9.02 -17.04
N SER A 18 7.45 7.90 -16.65
CA SER A 18 7.08 6.84 -17.62
C SER A 18 6.07 7.34 -18.66
N GLU A 19 6.03 6.68 -19.81
CA GLU A 19 5.09 7.03 -20.88
C GLU A 19 3.63 6.84 -20.45
N GLU A 20 3.32 5.74 -19.77
CA GLU A 20 1.98 5.43 -19.24
C GLU A 20 1.51 6.42 -18.17
N THR A 21 2.42 7.21 -17.59
CA THR A 21 2.05 8.30 -16.67
C THR A 21 1.78 9.61 -17.43
N ARG A 22 2.46 9.84 -18.56
CA ARG A 22 2.38 11.08 -19.33
C ARG A 22 1.28 11.05 -20.39
N ASP A 23 0.98 9.88 -20.92
CA ASP A 23 0.06 9.68 -22.04
C ASP A 23 -1.07 8.70 -21.69
N CYS A 24 -2.30 9.12 -21.99
CA CYS A 24 -3.50 8.35 -21.64
C CYS A 24 -3.68 7.11 -22.53
N ASP A 25 -3.30 7.19 -23.80
CA ASP A 25 -3.45 6.06 -24.72
C ASP A 25 -2.44 4.96 -24.34
N ALA A 26 -1.19 5.34 -24.06
CA ALA A 26 -0.17 4.41 -23.54
C ALA A 26 -0.60 3.76 -22.21
N PHE A 27 -1.24 4.51 -21.31
CA PHE A 27 -1.82 3.95 -20.09
C PHE A 27 -2.89 2.90 -20.39
N LEU A 28 -3.85 3.23 -21.26
CA LEU A 28 -4.94 2.32 -21.62
C LEU A 28 -4.42 1.08 -22.34
N ASP A 29 -3.45 1.23 -23.24
CA ASP A 29 -2.78 0.12 -23.92
C ASP A 29 -2.12 -0.81 -22.91
N ARG A 30 -1.39 -0.25 -21.92
CA ARG A 30 -0.76 -1.05 -20.87
C ARG A 30 -1.78 -1.82 -20.01
N ILE A 31 -2.90 -1.18 -19.69
CA ILE A 31 -4.01 -1.86 -19.00
C ILE A 31 -4.56 -2.98 -19.88
N GLY A 32 -4.79 -2.73 -21.17
CA GLY A 32 -5.24 -3.74 -22.13
C GLY A 32 -4.30 -4.94 -22.22
N GLU A 33 -2.99 -4.71 -22.33
CA GLU A 33 -1.98 -5.77 -22.34
C GLU A 33 -2.02 -6.65 -21.09
N LEU A 34 -2.20 -6.05 -19.91
CA LEU A 34 -2.32 -6.80 -18.65
C LEU A 34 -3.61 -7.62 -18.60
N GLN A 35 -4.71 -7.07 -19.09
CA GLN A 35 -6.00 -7.74 -19.15
C GLN A 35 -6.01 -8.92 -20.12
N ASP A 36 -5.34 -8.78 -21.27
CA ASP A 36 -5.22 -9.82 -22.30
C ASP A 36 -4.11 -10.84 -22.01
N GLY A 37 -3.26 -10.55 -21.02
CA GLY A 37 -2.11 -11.34 -20.60
C GLY A 37 -2.43 -12.47 -19.62
N ASP A 38 -1.42 -12.83 -18.82
CA ASP A 38 -1.49 -13.93 -17.85
C ASP A 38 -2.68 -13.79 -16.89
N ALA A 39 -3.35 -14.90 -16.55
CA ALA A 39 -4.59 -14.88 -15.77
C ALA A 39 -4.43 -14.13 -14.43
N ILE A 40 -3.23 -14.17 -13.86
CA ILE A 40 -2.88 -13.62 -12.55
C ILE A 40 -2.92 -12.07 -12.53
N TRP A 41 -2.54 -11.41 -13.62
CA TRP A 41 -2.47 -9.93 -13.68
C TRP A 41 -3.63 -9.29 -14.43
N SER A 42 -4.64 -10.09 -14.78
CA SER A 42 -5.75 -9.73 -15.67
C SER A 42 -6.74 -8.69 -15.10
N GLN A 43 -6.62 -8.30 -13.82
CA GLN A 43 -7.48 -7.29 -13.19
C GLN A 43 -6.69 -6.10 -12.60
N PRO A 44 -5.88 -5.37 -13.41
CA PRO A 44 -5.05 -4.28 -12.92
C PRO A 44 -5.85 -3.16 -12.22
N GLN A 45 -7.09 -2.90 -12.65
CA GLN A 45 -8.01 -1.94 -12.04
C GLN A 45 -8.43 -2.31 -10.61
N ARG A 46 -8.59 -3.61 -10.32
CA ARG A 46 -8.93 -4.09 -8.97
C ARG A 46 -7.70 -4.08 -8.08
N LEU A 47 -6.55 -4.47 -8.61
CA LEU A 47 -5.26 -4.35 -7.92
C LEU A 47 -4.98 -2.90 -7.54
N LEU A 48 -5.20 -1.96 -8.48
CA LEU A 48 -5.06 -0.52 -8.25
C LEU A 48 -6.02 -0.04 -7.16
N THR A 49 -7.31 -0.44 -7.22
CA THR A 49 -8.30 -0.15 -6.17
C THR A 49 -7.80 -0.59 -4.79
N GLY A 50 -7.27 -1.81 -4.68
CA GLY A 50 -6.70 -2.33 -3.43
C GLY A 50 -5.51 -1.50 -2.94
N ALA A 51 -4.54 -1.23 -3.81
CA ALA A 51 -3.32 -0.52 -3.46
C ALA A 51 -3.59 0.92 -3.00
N ILE A 52 -4.40 1.69 -3.73
CA ILE A 52 -4.71 3.08 -3.37
C ILE A 52 -5.55 3.15 -2.09
N GLY A 53 -6.49 2.23 -1.91
CA GLY A 53 -7.36 2.22 -0.74
C GLY A 53 -6.63 1.84 0.55
N ILE A 54 -5.71 0.87 0.50
CA ILE A 54 -4.82 0.57 1.63
C ILE A 54 -4.08 1.84 2.10
N CYS A 55 -3.58 2.65 1.15
CA CYS A 55 -2.88 3.89 1.49
C CYS A 55 -3.82 4.94 2.07
N SER A 56 -5.03 5.09 1.50
CA SER A 56 -6.05 6.03 1.97
C SER A 56 -6.46 5.73 3.41
N GLU A 57 -6.99 4.53 3.66
CA GLU A 57 -7.50 4.13 4.98
C GLU A 57 -6.37 3.93 6.00
N GLY A 58 -5.19 3.51 5.54
CA GLY A 58 -3.99 3.49 6.36
C GLY A 58 -3.59 4.89 6.86
N GLY A 59 -3.83 5.92 6.04
CA GLY A 59 -3.66 7.32 6.41
C GLY A 59 -4.69 7.79 7.45
N GLU A 60 -5.94 7.39 7.31
CA GLU A 60 -7.01 7.70 8.29
C GLU A 60 -6.72 7.04 9.66
N LEU A 61 -6.35 5.76 9.64
CA LEU A 61 -5.88 5.03 10.82
C LEU A 61 -4.67 5.73 11.47
N LEU A 62 -3.68 6.14 10.67
CA LEU A 62 -2.51 6.87 11.16
C LEU A 62 -2.90 8.20 11.82
N ASP A 63 -3.87 8.94 11.26
CA ASP A 63 -4.32 10.19 11.85
C ASP A 63 -4.97 10.00 13.23
N LEU A 64 -5.76 8.92 13.41
CA LEU A 64 -6.30 8.55 14.72
C LEU A 64 -5.19 8.25 15.73
N VAL A 65 -4.19 7.45 15.35
CA VAL A 65 -3.05 7.10 16.20
C VAL A 65 -2.22 8.33 16.55
N LYS A 66 -1.94 9.19 15.57
CA LYS A 66 -1.22 10.47 15.76
C LYS A 66 -1.94 11.37 16.76
N LYS A 67 -3.27 11.46 16.69
CA LYS A 67 -4.09 12.23 17.63
C LYS A 67 -3.96 11.72 19.07
N ILE A 68 -3.95 10.40 19.26
CA ILE A 68 -3.79 9.78 20.59
C ILE A 68 -2.40 10.09 21.15
N ILE A 69 -1.36 9.82 20.37
CA ILE A 69 0.03 9.87 20.87
C ILE A 69 0.55 11.31 21.00
N PHE A 70 0.28 12.17 20.03
CA PHE A 70 0.94 13.47 19.91
C PHE A 70 0.04 14.68 20.18
N GLN A 71 -1.28 14.50 20.28
CA GLN A 71 -2.24 15.60 20.40
C GLN A 71 -3.13 15.49 21.64
N GLY A 72 -2.82 14.55 22.55
CA GLY A 72 -3.51 14.41 23.83
C GLY A 72 -4.96 13.93 23.72
N LYS A 73 -5.32 13.25 22.63
CA LYS A 73 -6.68 12.71 22.47
C LYS A 73 -6.87 11.52 23.41
N GLU A 74 -7.87 11.62 24.30
CA GLU A 74 -8.19 10.57 25.27
C GLU A 74 -8.56 9.24 24.58
N PRO A 75 -7.97 8.10 25.01
CA PRO A 75 -8.22 6.78 24.44
C PRO A 75 -9.53 6.17 24.96
N THR A 76 -10.66 6.67 24.44
CA THR A 76 -11.99 6.19 24.80
C THR A 76 -12.40 4.92 24.03
N GLU A 77 -13.45 4.24 24.50
CA GLU A 77 -14.05 3.10 23.77
C GLU A 77 -14.55 3.50 22.37
N GLU A 78 -15.14 4.69 22.24
CA GLU A 78 -15.55 5.23 20.94
C GLU A 78 -14.36 5.36 20.00
N LEU A 79 -13.22 5.86 20.49
CA LEU A 79 -12.01 6.00 19.69
C LEU A 79 -11.42 4.64 19.30
N ARG A 80 -11.46 3.66 20.21
CA ARG A 80 -11.06 2.28 19.92
C ARG A 80 -11.94 1.66 18.82
N ASN A 81 -13.24 1.94 18.83
CA ASN A 81 -14.15 1.49 17.78
C ASN A 81 -13.86 2.16 16.43
N LYS A 82 -13.51 3.46 16.42
CA LYS A 82 -13.06 4.14 15.19
C LYS A 82 -11.81 3.49 14.61
N VAL A 83 -10.80 3.24 15.45
CA VAL A 83 -9.58 2.50 15.03
C VAL A 83 -9.93 1.14 14.42
N LYS A 84 -10.88 0.41 15.00
CA LYS A 84 -11.34 -0.87 14.44
C LYS A 84 -12.04 -0.71 13.09
N ASN A 85 -12.83 0.35 12.91
CA ASN A 85 -13.50 0.63 11.65
C ASN A 85 -12.49 0.93 10.54
N GLU A 86 -11.54 1.84 10.77
CA GLU A 86 -10.49 2.15 9.77
C GLU A 86 -9.65 0.91 9.43
N LEU A 87 -9.34 0.07 10.43
CA LEU A 87 -8.68 -1.21 10.18
C LEU A 87 -9.56 -2.16 9.33
N GLY A 88 -10.87 -2.15 9.55
CA GLY A 88 -11.83 -2.89 8.74
C GLY A 88 -11.83 -2.42 7.28
N ASP A 89 -11.77 -1.12 7.05
CA ASP A 89 -11.72 -0.53 5.71
C ASP A 89 -10.38 -0.85 5.02
N VAL A 90 -9.25 -0.79 5.73
CA VAL A 90 -7.97 -1.34 5.24
C VAL A 90 -8.12 -2.81 4.84
N MET A 91 -8.75 -3.63 5.68
CA MET A 91 -8.95 -5.06 5.38
C MET A 91 -9.83 -5.27 4.15
N TRP A 92 -10.83 -4.40 3.90
CA TRP A 92 -11.64 -4.46 2.69
C TRP A 92 -10.77 -4.28 1.43
N TYR A 93 -9.85 -3.33 1.43
CA TYR A 93 -8.93 -3.13 0.31
C TYR A 93 -7.88 -4.25 0.20
N VAL A 94 -7.44 -4.83 1.32
CA VAL A 94 -6.63 -6.06 1.30
C VAL A 94 -7.39 -7.19 0.59
N GLN A 95 -8.70 -7.34 0.82
CA GLN A 95 -9.51 -8.34 0.09
C GLN A 95 -9.52 -8.08 -1.42
N GLN A 96 -9.48 -6.82 -1.89
CA GLN A 96 -9.39 -6.54 -3.33
C GLN A 96 -8.11 -7.11 -3.95
N VAL A 97 -6.99 -7.00 -3.24
CA VAL A 97 -5.71 -7.57 -3.66
C VAL A 97 -5.79 -9.10 -3.66
N LEU A 98 -6.29 -9.70 -2.57
CA LEU A 98 -6.44 -11.16 -2.47
C LEU A 98 -7.31 -11.73 -3.60
N ILE A 99 -8.45 -11.10 -3.89
CA ILE A 99 -9.35 -11.50 -4.99
C ILE A 99 -8.64 -11.40 -6.34
N THR A 100 -7.87 -10.34 -6.57
CA THR A 100 -7.16 -10.14 -7.85
C THR A 100 -6.08 -11.19 -8.06
N MET A 101 -5.36 -11.55 -7.00
CA MET A 101 -4.25 -12.50 -7.06
C MET A 101 -4.67 -13.96 -6.83
N GLU A 102 -5.97 -14.21 -6.64
CA GLU A 102 -6.54 -15.51 -6.28
C GLU A 102 -5.90 -16.15 -5.04
N TRP A 103 -5.51 -15.32 -4.07
CA TRP A 103 -4.86 -15.77 -2.84
C TRP A 103 -5.84 -16.00 -1.70
N ASN A 104 -5.55 -17.01 -0.87
CA ASN A 104 -6.21 -17.17 0.42
C ASN A 104 -5.50 -16.36 1.51
N LEU A 105 -6.26 -15.64 2.34
CA LEU A 105 -5.70 -14.89 3.47
C LEU A 105 -4.87 -15.79 4.42
N GLU A 106 -5.32 -17.03 4.68
CA GLU A 106 -4.60 -17.99 5.53
C GLU A 106 -3.24 -18.34 4.95
N GLU A 107 -3.14 -18.51 3.63
CA GLU A 107 -1.86 -18.78 2.94
C GLU A 107 -0.90 -17.61 3.08
N VAL A 108 -1.39 -16.38 2.81
CA VAL A 108 -0.60 -15.15 2.96
C VAL A 108 -0.11 -14.98 4.40
N LEU A 109 -0.96 -15.25 5.39
CA LEU A 109 -0.59 -15.19 6.81
C LEU A 109 0.39 -16.30 7.20
N ALA A 110 0.25 -17.51 6.66
CA ALA A 110 1.15 -18.62 6.92
C ALA A 110 2.56 -18.35 6.34
N GLU A 111 2.64 -17.82 5.13
CA GLU A 111 3.90 -17.37 4.52
C GLU A 111 4.55 -16.24 5.31
N ASN A 112 3.75 -15.26 5.74
CA ASN A 112 4.21 -14.18 6.60
C ASN A 112 4.78 -14.72 7.93
N THR A 113 4.05 -15.65 8.56
CA THR A 113 4.46 -16.30 9.82
C THR A 113 5.76 -17.06 9.64
N LYS A 114 5.89 -17.90 8.60
CA LYS A 114 7.13 -18.64 8.30
C LYS A 114 8.31 -17.70 8.15
N LYS A 115 8.13 -16.60 7.42
CA LYS A 115 9.14 -15.56 7.21
C LYS A 115 9.52 -14.87 8.53
N LEU A 116 8.55 -14.51 9.37
CA LEU A 116 8.78 -13.86 10.66
C LEU A 116 9.43 -14.81 11.68
N SER A 117 9.00 -16.07 11.75
CA SER A 117 9.58 -17.07 12.65
C SER A 117 11.04 -17.39 12.30
N GLY A 118 11.41 -17.35 11.01
CA GLY A 118 12.81 -17.44 10.60
C GLY A 118 13.65 -16.24 11.04
N ARG A 119 13.07 -15.03 11.08
CA ARG A 119 13.74 -13.80 11.51
C ARG A 119 13.85 -13.70 13.03
N TYR A 120 12.81 -14.14 13.74
CA TYR A 120 12.64 -13.96 15.17
C TYR A 120 12.38 -15.30 15.88
N PRO A 121 13.32 -16.26 15.80
CA PRO A 121 13.11 -17.58 16.41
C PRO A 121 12.96 -17.52 17.94
N GLU A 122 13.47 -16.46 18.57
CA GLU A 122 13.38 -16.21 20.02
C GLU A 122 12.55 -14.96 20.37
N GLY A 123 11.76 -14.46 19.42
CA GLY A 123 11.01 -13.20 19.57
C GLY A 123 11.74 -11.98 18.99
N PHE A 124 11.18 -10.80 19.24
CA PHE A 124 11.64 -9.55 18.64
C PHE A 124 13.08 -9.21 19.06
N ASP A 125 13.89 -8.86 18.07
CA ASP A 125 15.29 -8.46 18.21
C ASP A 125 15.52 -7.25 17.29
N VAL A 126 16.01 -6.14 17.86
CA VAL A 126 16.18 -4.87 17.14
C VAL A 126 17.21 -5.00 16.01
N ASP A 127 18.33 -5.68 16.26
CA ASP A 127 19.41 -5.82 15.30
C ASP A 127 18.97 -6.66 14.08
N LYS A 128 18.12 -7.66 14.30
CA LYS A 128 17.50 -8.46 13.22
C LYS A 128 16.38 -7.73 12.48
N SER A 129 15.75 -6.73 13.10
CA SER A 129 14.73 -5.89 12.46
C SER A 129 15.34 -4.89 11.47
N GLU A 130 16.51 -4.33 11.83
CA GLU A 130 17.23 -3.36 11.02
C GLU A 130 18.06 -4.03 9.91
N ASN A 131 18.75 -5.15 10.19
CA ASN A 131 19.62 -5.82 9.23
C ASN A 131 18.92 -6.99 8.52
N ARG A 132 18.11 -6.65 7.51
CA ARG A 132 17.33 -7.62 6.75
C ARG A 132 18.22 -8.35 5.72
N SER A 133 18.35 -9.66 5.85
CA SER A 133 18.79 -10.50 4.74
C SER A 133 17.67 -10.57 3.70
N GLU A 134 17.91 -10.09 2.48
CA GLU A 134 17.00 -10.24 1.34
C GLU A 134 16.84 -11.71 0.92
#